data_AF-A0A2E0RYZ6-F1
#
_entry.id   AF-A0A2E0RYZ6-F1
#
_cell.length_a   1.000
_cell.length_b   1.000
_cell.length_c   1.000
_cell.angle_alpha   90.00
_cell.angle_beta   90.00
_cell.angle_gamma   90.00
#
_symmetry.space_group_name_H-M   'P 1'
#
loop_
_entity.id
_entity.type
_entity.pdbx_description
1 polymer ?
#
loop_
_entity_poly.entity_id
_entity_poly.type
_entity_poly.pdbx_seq_one_letter_code
_entity_poly.pdbx_strand_id
1 'polypeptide(L)'
;MPKKKLKKKLLLTKKVKRVIGSGRTFDEQKMGTEPVFDENSTPSDIMHGLNWYSHFHEADQSKKWMLEYMKHSGYSKEDIQKVRSFPWGKGGLLVDGPKVVHLKGGGFLARMIMRGYEHFPKEYVEKISYLIDYSKKRGELVSKEKSAEKEINGNDKPSIQQHIKEQVSLYASEIEESIDDFIDNNYEPTISVYDWLVSNNVKGLIAKKIAKEFEPYLEEIRLIPTDEDIAEAFAHMKKKQLVSYENYIQSIIDDCERYSANANKQRKPRKKKPVSVSKQIAKLNYKKHDDEYKIASINPSEIVGADRLYVFNSKYRKLGVYQAEGHAGLSVKGSTLRGFDTSLSKCKKVRKPEEVLSKMLSGGKLAIKRQYESINSKEKDLTGRINNETILLKVVK
;
A
#
# COMPACT_ATOMS: atom_id res chain seq x y z
N MET A 1 18.73 -36.82 -19.56
CA MET A 1 17.75 -36.73 -18.45
C MET A 1 16.47 -36.06 -18.94
N PRO A 2 15.28 -36.39 -18.40
CA PRO A 2 14.11 -36.77 -19.18
C PRO A 2 13.32 -35.61 -19.82
N LYS A 3 12.85 -35.85 -21.05
CA LYS A 3 11.93 -35.02 -21.83
C LYS A 3 10.59 -34.86 -21.09
N LYS A 4 10.33 -33.70 -20.47
CA LYS A 4 8.97 -33.34 -19.99
C LYS A 4 8.20 -32.68 -21.12
N LYS A 5 7.19 -33.39 -21.61
CA LYS A 5 6.20 -32.94 -22.59
C LYS A 5 5.57 -31.61 -22.14
N LEU A 6 5.69 -30.55 -22.94
CA LEU A 6 4.84 -29.36 -22.84
C LEU A 6 3.38 -29.82 -23.02
N LYS A 7 2.56 -29.62 -21.99
CA LYS A 7 1.11 -29.80 -22.09
C LYS A 7 0.52 -28.64 -22.90
N LYS A 8 -0.34 -29.00 -23.85
CA LYS A 8 -0.96 -28.18 -24.90
C LYS A 8 -2.05 -27.24 -24.33
N LYS A 9 -2.02 -25.99 -24.84
CA LYS A 9 -3.10 -24.99 -25.04
C LYS A 9 -3.89 -24.45 -23.84
N LEU A 10 -3.69 -23.15 -23.57
CA LEU A 10 -4.79 -22.19 -23.46
C LEU A 10 -4.47 -20.97 -24.34
N LEU A 11 -5.03 -20.95 -25.55
CA LEU A 11 -4.97 -19.80 -26.46
C LEU A 11 -5.80 -18.66 -25.85
N LEU A 12 -5.15 -17.65 -25.29
CA LEU A 12 -5.75 -16.36 -24.98
C LEU A 12 -5.26 -15.33 -26.00
N THR A 13 -5.83 -15.37 -27.19
CA THR A 13 -5.72 -14.32 -28.20
C THR A 13 -6.48 -13.08 -27.74
N LYS A 14 -5.92 -12.30 -26.81
CA LYS A 14 -6.35 -10.91 -26.62
C LYS A 14 -5.49 -10.03 -27.53
N LYS A 15 -6.04 -9.68 -28.70
CA LYS A 15 -5.55 -8.53 -29.48
C LYS A 15 -5.51 -7.31 -28.55
N VAL A 16 -4.31 -6.85 -28.21
CA VAL A 16 -4.11 -5.66 -27.40
C VAL A 16 -4.55 -4.46 -28.23
N LYS A 17 -5.57 -3.73 -27.76
CA LYS A 17 -6.00 -2.46 -28.36
C LYS A 17 -4.80 -1.51 -28.40
N ARG A 18 -4.46 -0.98 -29.58
CA ARG A 18 -3.54 0.15 -29.73
C ARG A 18 -4.06 1.30 -28.85
N VAL A 19 -3.32 1.62 -27.81
CA VAL A 19 -3.52 2.85 -27.03
C VAL A 19 -3.03 3.99 -27.90
N ILE A 20 -3.97 4.77 -28.43
CA ILE A 20 -3.68 6.04 -29.12
C ILE A 20 -3.83 7.12 -28.04
N GLY A 21 -2.71 7.68 -27.56
CA GLY A 21 -2.73 8.85 -26.67
C GLY A 21 -1.46 9.06 -25.83
N SER A 22 -0.78 10.18 -26.11
CA SER A 22 0.25 10.93 -25.36
C SER A 22 1.62 10.29 -25.10
N GLY A 23 2.62 10.80 -25.83
CA GLY A 23 3.97 11.06 -25.31
C GLY A 23 4.95 9.88 -25.31
N ARG A 24 5.24 9.31 -26.48
CA ARG A 24 6.45 8.46 -26.61
C ARG A 24 7.67 9.33 -26.31
N THR A 25 8.57 8.85 -25.46
CA THR A 25 9.86 9.50 -25.24
C THR A 25 10.62 9.60 -26.57
N PHE A 26 11.56 10.53 -26.70
CA PHE A 26 12.34 10.68 -27.94
C PHE A 26 12.98 9.35 -28.38
N ASP A 27 13.48 8.58 -27.41
CA ASP A 27 14.06 7.26 -27.65
C ASP A 27 13.01 6.23 -28.10
N GLU A 28 11.79 6.23 -27.53
CA GLU A 28 10.69 5.37 -27.99
C GLU A 28 10.18 5.76 -29.40
N GLN A 29 10.36 7.01 -29.82
CA GLN A 29 10.07 7.45 -31.19
C GLN A 29 11.11 6.90 -32.18
N LYS A 30 12.39 6.80 -31.77
CA LYS A 30 13.49 6.34 -32.61
C LYS A 30 13.66 4.81 -32.64
N MET A 31 13.57 4.16 -31.49
CA MET A 31 13.81 2.71 -31.32
C MET A 31 12.51 1.90 -31.31
N GLY A 32 11.34 2.56 -31.25
CA GLY A 32 10.05 1.91 -31.17
C GLY A 32 9.68 1.44 -29.76
N THR A 33 8.48 0.89 -29.62
CA THR A 33 7.96 0.30 -28.37
C THR A 33 8.61 -1.05 -28.07
N GLU A 34 8.45 -1.58 -26.85
CA GLU A 34 8.93 -2.92 -26.42
C GLU A 34 8.66 -3.96 -27.54
N PRO A 35 9.70 -4.66 -28.03
CA PRO A 35 9.57 -5.66 -29.08
C PRO A 35 8.58 -6.76 -28.71
N VAL A 36 7.72 -7.11 -29.66
CA VAL A 36 6.74 -8.19 -29.53
C VAL A 36 7.30 -9.40 -30.26
N PHE A 37 7.31 -10.54 -29.56
CA PHE A 37 7.76 -11.81 -30.09
C PHE A 37 6.56 -12.71 -30.33
N ASP A 38 6.49 -13.30 -31.52
CA ASP A 38 5.50 -14.29 -31.93
C ASP A 38 6.16 -15.55 -32.53
N GLU A 39 5.34 -16.48 -33.00
CA GLU A 39 5.76 -17.77 -33.58
C GLU A 39 6.70 -17.63 -34.80
N ASN A 40 6.70 -16.47 -35.48
CA ASN A 40 7.52 -16.20 -36.67
C ASN A 40 8.84 -15.47 -36.34
N SER A 41 9.11 -15.20 -35.06
CA SER A 41 10.31 -14.48 -34.65
C SER A 41 11.59 -15.26 -35.00
N THR A 42 12.56 -14.56 -35.56
CA THR A 42 13.85 -15.08 -36.01
C THR A 42 14.96 -14.83 -34.97
N PRO A 43 16.11 -15.55 -35.05
CA PRO A 43 17.26 -15.24 -34.20
C PRO A 43 17.75 -13.78 -34.30
N SER A 44 17.52 -13.11 -35.44
CA SER A 44 17.83 -11.68 -35.59
C SER A 44 16.96 -10.82 -34.66
N ASP A 45 15.70 -11.20 -34.44
CA ASP A 45 14.77 -10.50 -33.55
C ASP A 45 15.20 -10.59 -32.09
N ILE A 46 15.91 -11.66 -31.70
CA ILE A 46 16.54 -11.77 -30.38
C ILE A 46 17.62 -10.69 -30.21
N MET A 47 18.46 -10.48 -31.23
CA MET A 47 19.50 -9.45 -31.20
C MET A 47 18.88 -8.04 -31.10
N HIS A 48 17.88 -7.76 -31.92
CA HIS A 48 17.13 -6.49 -31.85
C HIS A 48 16.46 -6.30 -30.48
N GLY A 49 15.86 -7.35 -29.96
CA GLY A 49 15.26 -7.36 -28.63
C GLY A 49 16.27 -7.06 -27.52
N LEU A 50 17.44 -7.71 -27.55
CA LEU A 50 18.48 -7.53 -26.55
C LEU A 50 19.02 -6.11 -26.59
N ASN A 51 19.21 -5.55 -27.78
CA ASN A 51 19.63 -4.16 -27.97
C ASN A 51 18.59 -3.18 -27.43
N TRP A 52 17.30 -3.42 -27.73
CA TRP A 52 16.20 -2.62 -27.19
C TRP A 52 16.18 -2.67 -25.66
N TYR A 53 16.22 -3.87 -25.05
CA TYR A 53 16.21 -4.00 -23.60
C TYR A 53 17.44 -3.38 -22.94
N SER A 54 18.63 -3.52 -23.55
CA SER A 54 19.85 -2.90 -23.04
C SER A 54 19.83 -1.37 -23.12
N HIS A 55 19.06 -0.79 -24.03
CA HIS A 55 18.92 0.67 -24.17
C HIS A 55 17.94 1.25 -23.15
N PHE A 56 16.80 0.59 -22.92
CA PHE A 56 15.74 1.11 -22.04
C PHE A 56 15.83 0.63 -20.59
N HIS A 57 16.60 -0.41 -20.30
CA HIS A 57 16.55 -1.07 -19.00
C HIS A 57 17.92 -1.39 -18.40
N GLU A 58 17.99 -1.15 -17.09
CA GLU A 58 19.14 -1.44 -16.27
C GLU A 58 19.08 -2.83 -15.62
N ALA A 59 20.16 -3.20 -14.93
CA ALA A 59 20.34 -4.53 -14.35
C ALA A 59 19.25 -4.87 -13.32
N ASP A 60 18.73 -3.87 -12.61
CA ASP A 60 17.63 -4.06 -11.67
C ASP A 60 16.37 -4.57 -12.34
N GLN A 61 16.04 -4.02 -13.51
CA GLN A 61 14.85 -4.43 -14.26
C GLN A 61 15.07 -5.82 -14.89
N SER A 62 16.26 -6.05 -15.45
CA SER A 62 16.66 -7.39 -15.90
C SER A 62 16.52 -8.43 -14.79
N LYS A 63 17.05 -8.15 -13.59
CA LYS A 63 17.00 -9.05 -12.45
C LYS A 63 15.57 -9.35 -12.04
N LYS A 64 14.68 -8.36 -12.04
CA LYS A 64 13.24 -8.58 -11.78
C LYS A 64 12.64 -9.59 -12.75
N TRP A 65 12.90 -9.45 -14.04
CA TRP A 65 12.41 -10.40 -15.05
C TRP A 65 13.01 -11.80 -14.91
N MET A 66 14.30 -11.90 -14.56
CA MET A 66 14.90 -13.21 -14.25
C MET A 66 14.19 -13.88 -13.07
N LEU A 67 13.91 -13.15 -11.99
CA LEU A 67 13.20 -13.69 -10.82
C LEU A 67 11.74 -14.05 -11.15
N GLU A 68 11.07 -13.29 -12.01
CA GLU A 68 9.74 -13.64 -12.52
C GLU A 68 9.77 -14.92 -13.34
N TYR A 69 10.74 -15.08 -14.23
CA TYR A 69 10.94 -16.29 -15.00
C TYR A 69 11.20 -17.50 -14.11
N MET A 70 12.09 -17.38 -13.12
CA MET A 70 12.35 -18.47 -12.16
C MET A 70 11.07 -18.94 -11.46
N LYS A 71 10.16 -18.02 -11.10
CA LYS A 71 8.86 -18.37 -10.50
C LYS A 71 7.96 -19.14 -11.48
N HIS A 72 7.86 -18.69 -12.73
CA HIS A 72 7.04 -19.35 -13.74
C HIS A 72 7.59 -20.72 -14.13
N SER A 73 8.91 -20.86 -14.14
CA SER A 73 9.63 -22.09 -14.48
C SER A 73 9.73 -23.09 -13.31
N GLY A 74 9.17 -22.77 -12.14
CA GLY A 74 9.06 -23.69 -11.01
C GLY A 74 10.30 -23.87 -10.14
N TYR A 75 11.21 -22.89 -10.13
CA TYR A 75 12.37 -22.90 -9.22
C TYR A 75 11.93 -22.80 -7.75
N SER A 76 12.73 -23.36 -6.84
CA SER A 76 12.43 -23.31 -5.40
C SER A 76 12.49 -21.87 -4.86
N LYS A 77 11.77 -21.60 -3.77
CA LYS A 77 11.81 -20.29 -3.09
C LYS A 77 13.23 -19.95 -2.60
N GLU A 78 13.97 -20.96 -2.17
CA GLU A 78 15.36 -20.83 -1.72
C GLU A 78 16.28 -20.39 -2.86
N ASP A 79 16.16 -21.01 -4.04
CA ASP A 79 16.96 -20.64 -5.21
C ASP A 79 16.68 -19.21 -5.67
N ILE A 80 15.39 -18.83 -5.69
CA ILE A 80 14.97 -17.46 -6.01
C ILE A 80 15.55 -16.47 -4.99
N GLN A 81 15.59 -16.84 -3.71
CA GLN A 81 16.16 -16.00 -2.66
C GLN A 81 17.68 -15.85 -2.80
N LYS A 82 18.41 -16.90 -3.18
CA LYS A 82 19.85 -16.84 -3.49
C LYS A 82 20.14 -15.90 -4.67
N VAL A 83 19.42 -16.02 -5.79
CA VAL A 83 19.57 -15.07 -6.92
C VAL A 83 19.23 -13.64 -6.51
N ARG A 84 18.22 -13.47 -5.63
CA ARG A 84 17.83 -12.16 -5.12
C ARG A 84 18.91 -11.53 -4.23
N SER A 85 19.59 -12.29 -3.38
CA SER A 85 20.60 -11.76 -2.45
C SER A 85 21.85 -11.25 -3.15
N PHE A 86 22.17 -11.76 -4.34
CA PHE A 86 23.34 -11.37 -5.11
C PHE A 86 23.16 -10.00 -5.79
N PRO A 87 23.93 -8.94 -5.45
CA PRO A 87 23.83 -7.65 -6.12
C PRO A 87 24.43 -7.70 -7.52
N TRP A 88 23.71 -7.19 -8.52
CA TRP A 88 24.18 -7.16 -9.91
C TRP A 88 24.91 -5.85 -10.27
N GLY A 89 24.81 -4.83 -9.42
CA GLY A 89 25.28 -3.47 -9.72
C GLY A 89 24.49 -2.82 -10.86
N LYS A 90 24.69 -1.52 -11.10
CA LYS A 90 23.97 -0.78 -12.16
C LYS A 90 24.26 -1.34 -13.55
N GLY A 91 25.54 -1.61 -13.82
CA GLY A 91 26.02 -2.13 -15.11
C GLY A 91 25.67 -3.60 -15.37
N GLY A 92 25.34 -4.39 -14.35
CA GLY A 92 25.09 -5.84 -14.48
C GLY A 92 26.23 -6.59 -15.20
N LEU A 93 27.44 -6.04 -15.09
CA LEU A 93 28.68 -6.55 -15.63
C LEU A 93 29.58 -6.88 -14.45
N LEU A 94 30.10 -8.11 -14.41
CA LEU A 94 31.02 -8.52 -13.37
C LEU A 94 32.25 -9.14 -14.00
N VAL A 95 33.41 -8.81 -13.42
CA VAL A 95 34.69 -9.44 -13.74
C VAL A 95 34.95 -10.47 -12.65
N ASP A 96 35.00 -11.74 -13.06
CA ASP A 96 35.22 -12.89 -12.19
C ASP A 96 36.49 -13.62 -12.67
N GLY A 97 37.63 -13.17 -12.16
CA GLY A 97 38.94 -13.58 -12.65
C GLY A 97 39.08 -13.27 -14.16
N PRO A 98 39.41 -14.26 -15.02
CA PRO A 98 39.55 -14.03 -16.45
C PRO A 98 38.20 -13.95 -17.21
N LYS A 99 37.07 -14.14 -16.53
CA LYS A 99 35.74 -14.20 -17.16
C LYS A 99 34.96 -12.91 -16.93
N VAL A 100 34.39 -12.38 -18.00
CA VAL A 100 33.43 -11.27 -17.94
C VAL A 100 32.02 -11.85 -18.03
N VAL A 101 31.20 -11.64 -17.00
CA VAL A 101 29.84 -12.17 -16.89
C VAL A 101 28.84 -11.02 -17.07
N HIS A 102 28.06 -11.11 -18.15
CA HIS A 102 26.98 -10.16 -18.47
C HIS A 102 25.65 -10.65 -17.89
N LEU A 103 25.36 -10.26 -16.65
CA LEU A 103 24.15 -10.68 -15.93
C LEU A 103 22.86 -10.12 -16.56
N LYS A 104 22.90 -8.88 -17.07
CA LYS A 104 21.74 -8.22 -17.74
C LYS A 104 21.15 -9.07 -18.86
N GLY A 105 22.00 -9.74 -19.63
CA GLY A 105 21.54 -10.55 -20.77
C GLY A 105 20.56 -11.65 -20.34
N GLY A 106 20.79 -12.28 -19.18
CA GLY A 106 19.94 -13.39 -18.74
C GLY A 106 18.51 -12.97 -18.42
N GLY A 107 18.31 -11.80 -17.83
CA GLY A 107 16.96 -11.33 -17.48
C GLY A 107 16.19 -10.81 -18.69
N PHE A 108 16.89 -10.23 -19.66
CA PHE A 108 16.28 -9.84 -20.94
C PHE A 108 15.84 -11.07 -21.75
N LEU A 109 16.69 -12.08 -21.86
CA LEU A 109 16.32 -13.35 -22.52
C LEU A 109 15.13 -14.01 -21.81
N ALA A 110 15.14 -14.03 -20.48
CA ALA A 110 14.03 -14.54 -19.67
C ALA A 110 12.72 -13.78 -19.94
N ARG A 111 12.79 -12.46 -20.10
CA ARG A 111 11.65 -11.61 -20.46
C ARG A 111 11.09 -11.96 -21.83
N MET A 112 11.93 -12.21 -22.83
CA MET A 112 11.50 -12.60 -24.18
C MET A 112 10.75 -13.94 -24.16
N ILE A 113 11.28 -14.94 -23.44
CA ILE A 113 10.62 -16.25 -23.30
C ILE A 113 9.24 -16.09 -22.65
N MET A 114 9.15 -15.31 -21.57
CA MET A 114 7.88 -15.05 -20.89
C MET A 114 6.86 -14.30 -21.76
N ARG A 115 7.29 -13.64 -22.83
CA ARG A 115 6.43 -12.90 -23.76
C ARG A 115 5.94 -13.72 -24.95
N GLY A 116 6.27 -15.01 -25.03
CA GLY A 116 5.74 -15.92 -26.04
C GLY A 116 6.70 -16.25 -27.18
N TYR A 117 8.00 -16.00 -27.02
CA TYR A 117 8.99 -16.52 -27.96
C TYR A 117 9.12 -18.05 -27.78
N GLU A 118 8.44 -18.83 -28.61
CA GLU A 118 8.37 -20.30 -28.47
C GLU A 118 9.64 -21.02 -28.97
N HIS A 119 10.33 -20.47 -29.97
CA HIS A 119 11.46 -21.12 -30.66
C HIS A 119 12.84 -20.59 -30.22
N PHE A 120 13.07 -20.46 -28.92
CA PHE A 120 14.34 -19.94 -28.41
C PHE A 120 15.50 -20.91 -28.73
N PRO A 121 16.60 -20.46 -29.38
CA PRO A 121 17.76 -21.31 -29.61
C PRO A 121 18.32 -21.88 -28.30
N LYS A 122 18.72 -23.16 -28.32
CA LYS A 122 19.18 -23.89 -27.13
C LYS A 122 20.29 -23.15 -26.37
N GLU A 123 21.22 -22.55 -27.12
CA GLU A 123 22.34 -21.76 -26.59
C GLU A 123 21.89 -20.65 -25.62
N TYR A 124 20.77 -19.97 -25.93
CA TYR A 124 20.27 -18.91 -25.06
C TYR A 124 19.55 -19.45 -23.81
N VAL A 125 18.87 -20.60 -23.93
CA VAL A 125 18.24 -21.27 -22.78
C VAL A 125 19.31 -21.80 -21.82
N GLU A 126 20.39 -22.36 -22.37
CA GLU A 126 21.57 -22.77 -21.61
C GLU A 126 22.25 -21.56 -20.96
N LYS A 127 22.35 -20.43 -21.66
CA LYS A 127 22.88 -19.18 -21.12
C LYS A 127 22.06 -18.65 -19.94
N ILE A 128 20.73 -18.66 -20.02
CA ILE A 128 19.86 -18.28 -18.89
C ILE A 128 20.13 -19.20 -17.70
N SER A 129 20.17 -20.51 -17.93
CA SER A 129 20.39 -21.52 -16.88
C SER A 129 21.74 -21.31 -16.20
N TYR A 130 22.80 -21.11 -16.99
CA TYR A 130 24.13 -20.77 -16.51
C TYR A 130 24.13 -19.51 -15.64
N LEU A 131 23.47 -18.43 -16.07
CA LEU A 131 23.44 -17.17 -15.31
C LEU A 131 22.63 -17.28 -14.01
N ILE A 132 21.59 -18.10 -13.99
CA ILE A 132 20.84 -18.42 -12.77
C ILE A 132 21.74 -19.16 -11.79
N ASP A 133 22.42 -20.23 -12.23
CA ASP A 133 23.30 -21.02 -11.37
C ASP A 133 24.50 -20.21 -10.87
N TYR A 134 25.07 -19.36 -11.72
CA TYR A 134 26.09 -18.40 -11.35
C TYR A 134 25.59 -17.46 -10.24
N SER A 135 24.40 -16.87 -10.43
CA SER A 135 23.79 -15.96 -9.45
C SER A 135 23.45 -16.65 -8.13
N LYS A 136 23.02 -17.92 -8.18
CA LYS A 136 22.76 -18.74 -6.98
C LYS A 136 24.03 -18.94 -6.16
N LYS A 137 25.13 -19.35 -6.81
CA LYS A 137 26.43 -19.57 -6.14
C LYS A 137 26.93 -18.28 -5.48
N ARG A 138 26.87 -17.15 -6.19
CA ARG A 138 27.28 -15.85 -5.65
C ARG A 138 26.38 -15.36 -4.53
N GLY A 139 25.07 -15.56 -4.65
CA GLY A 139 24.11 -15.21 -3.59
C GLY A 139 24.29 -16.01 -2.30
N GLU A 140 24.75 -17.25 -2.41
CA GLU A 140 25.11 -18.07 -1.25
C GLU A 140 26.35 -17.54 -0.53
N LEU A 141 27.39 -17.14 -1.27
CA LEU A 141 28.60 -16.51 -0.70
C LEU A 141 28.24 -15.22 0.05
N VAL A 142 27.47 -14.33 -0.58
CA VAL A 142 27.00 -13.07 0.05
C VAL A 142 26.20 -13.33 1.31
N SER A 143 25.44 -14.43 1.35
CA SER A 143 24.65 -14.77 2.55
C SER A 143 25.54 -15.27 3.68
N LYS A 144 26.59 -16.05 3.37
CA LYS A 144 27.60 -16.53 4.34
C LYS A 144 28.45 -15.39 4.90
N GLU A 145 28.88 -14.46 4.05
CA GLU A 145 29.60 -13.25 4.46
C GLU A 145 28.76 -12.41 5.42
N LYS A 146 27.49 -12.18 5.09
CA LYS A 146 26.56 -11.42 5.96
C LYS A 146 26.24 -12.10 7.28
N SER A 147 26.24 -13.44 7.34
CA SER A 147 26.08 -14.14 8.62
C SER A 147 27.34 -14.00 9.48
N ALA A 148 28.53 -14.14 8.90
CA ALA A 148 29.78 -13.95 9.62
C ALA A 148 29.94 -12.50 10.14
N GLU A 149 29.61 -11.50 9.33
CA GLU A 149 29.65 -10.09 9.72
C GLU A 149 28.66 -9.75 10.85
N LYS A 150 27.52 -10.44 10.92
CA LYS A 150 26.54 -10.30 12.01
C LYS A 150 26.98 -10.97 13.31
N GLU A 151 27.76 -12.05 13.24
CA GLU A 151 28.34 -12.69 14.43
C GLU A 151 29.46 -11.84 15.03
N ILE A 152 30.21 -11.12 14.19
CA ILE A 152 31.29 -10.22 14.61
C ILE A 152 30.73 -8.89 15.14
N ASN A 153 29.80 -8.27 14.41
CA ASN A 153 29.18 -6.99 14.76
C ASN A 153 27.86 -7.23 15.50
N GLY A 154 27.93 -7.82 16.71
CA GLY A 154 26.78 -8.04 17.59
C GLY A 154 25.78 -6.88 17.50
N ASN A 155 24.49 -7.20 17.53
CA ASN A 155 23.32 -6.42 17.11
C ASN A 155 23.15 -5.03 17.79
N ASP A 156 24.15 -4.17 17.70
CA ASP A 156 24.35 -2.93 18.44
C ASP A 156 23.84 -1.74 17.63
N LYS A 157 22.61 -1.88 17.12
CA LYS A 157 21.87 -0.73 16.61
C LYS A 157 21.04 -0.20 17.77
N PRO A 158 21.33 1.01 18.30
CA PRO A 158 20.55 1.58 19.38
C PRO A 158 19.07 1.54 19.03
N SER A 159 18.27 1.06 19.99
CA SER A 159 16.82 1.03 19.83
C SER A 159 16.29 2.45 19.63
N ILE A 160 15.16 2.59 18.94
CA ILE A 160 14.46 3.88 18.83
C ILE A 160 14.22 4.49 20.23
N GLN A 161 13.98 3.65 21.24
CA GLN A 161 13.83 4.11 22.62
C GLN A 161 15.12 4.68 23.21
N GLN A 162 16.26 4.07 22.87
CA GLN A 162 17.59 4.51 23.31
C GLN A 162 17.93 5.85 22.69
N HIS A 163 17.68 6.02 21.39
CA HIS A 163 17.83 7.32 20.73
C HIS A 163 16.92 8.40 21.31
N ILE A 164 15.66 8.08 21.63
CA ILE A 164 14.78 9.05 22.30
C ILE A 164 15.35 9.41 23.69
N LYS A 165 15.89 8.45 24.44
CA LYS A 165 16.47 8.70 25.76
C LYS A 165 17.72 9.58 25.66
N GLU A 166 18.61 9.31 24.72
CA GLU A 166 19.80 10.14 24.44
C GLU A 166 19.40 11.58 24.10
N GLN A 167 18.40 11.76 23.25
CA GLN A 167 17.90 13.11 22.91
C GLN A 167 17.27 13.83 24.10
N VAL A 168 16.51 13.11 24.93
CA VAL A 168 15.94 13.69 26.16
C VAL A 168 17.05 14.11 27.11
N SER A 169 18.05 13.26 27.33
CA SER A 169 19.18 13.57 28.20
C SER A 169 19.94 14.80 27.72
N LEU A 170 20.25 14.89 26.42
CA LEU A 170 20.96 16.04 25.85
C LEU A 170 20.18 17.35 26.08
N TYR A 171 18.90 17.37 25.71
CA TYR A 171 18.08 18.57 25.85
C TYR A 171 17.75 18.91 27.31
N ALA A 172 17.60 17.91 28.17
CA ALA A 172 17.41 18.14 29.60
C ALA A 172 18.66 18.79 30.21
N SER A 173 19.87 18.33 29.86
CA SER A 173 21.11 18.94 30.34
C SER A 173 21.28 20.40 29.89
N GLU A 174 20.92 20.73 28.65
CA GLU A 174 20.94 22.14 28.17
C GLU A 174 19.92 23.02 28.90
N ILE A 175 18.76 22.46 29.31
CA ILE A 175 17.78 23.19 30.13
C ILE A 175 18.25 23.28 31.59
N GLU A 176 18.94 22.27 32.10
CA GLU A 176 19.49 22.24 33.46
C GLU A 176 20.57 23.31 33.66
N GLU A 177 21.39 23.59 32.66
CA GLU A 177 22.34 24.72 32.67
C GLU A 177 21.63 26.06 32.98
N SER A 178 20.38 26.23 32.53
CA SER A 178 19.61 27.44 32.85
C SER A 178 19.21 27.56 34.32
N ILE A 179 19.25 26.46 35.08
CA ILE A 179 19.00 26.47 36.52
C ILE A 179 20.20 27.05 37.25
N ASP A 180 21.42 26.69 36.84
CA ASP A 180 22.65 27.28 37.39
C ASP A 180 22.70 28.78 37.08
N ASP A 181 22.44 29.16 35.82
CA ASP A 181 22.33 30.57 35.40
C ASP A 181 21.28 31.34 36.23
N PHE A 182 20.15 30.71 36.54
CA PHE A 182 19.10 31.30 37.36
C PHE A 182 19.57 31.56 38.79
N ILE A 183 20.31 30.63 39.39
CA ILE A 183 20.86 30.79 40.75
C ILE A 183 21.91 31.90 40.76
N ASP A 184 22.83 31.90 39.80
CA ASP A 184 23.89 32.91 39.66
C ASP A 184 23.33 34.31 39.36
N ASN A 185 22.22 34.39 38.64
CA ASN A 185 21.51 35.63 38.32
C ASN A 185 20.49 36.05 39.40
N ASN A 186 20.76 35.80 40.68
CA ASN A 186 19.91 36.18 41.80
C ASN A 186 18.45 35.70 41.71
N TYR A 187 18.23 34.49 41.17
CA TYR A 187 16.90 33.88 41.03
C TYR A 187 15.99 34.65 40.07
N GLU A 188 16.55 35.21 39.00
CA GLU A 188 15.84 35.81 37.88
C GLU A 188 15.98 34.96 36.61
N PRO A 189 14.86 34.53 35.97
CA PRO A 189 14.91 33.67 34.78
C PRO A 189 15.68 34.30 33.62
N THR A 190 16.64 33.57 33.06
CA THR A 190 17.46 34.02 31.92
C THR A 190 16.88 33.59 30.57
N ILE A 191 16.13 32.49 30.54
CA ILE A 191 15.52 31.94 29.33
C ILE A 191 14.04 31.58 29.54
N SER A 192 13.29 31.53 28.43
CA SER A 192 12.01 30.81 28.38
C SER A 192 12.25 29.44 27.76
N VAL A 193 11.93 28.38 28.50
CA VAL A 193 12.06 27.00 28.01
C VAL A 193 11.13 26.75 26.83
N TYR A 194 9.94 27.36 26.82
CA TYR A 194 9.04 27.26 25.67
C TYR A 194 9.70 27.77 24.37
N ASP A 195 10.30 28.96 24.41
CA ASP A 195 10.95 29.56 23.23
C ASP A 195 12.20 28.77 22.82
N TRP A 196 12.92 28.20 23.79
CA TRP A 196 14.04 27.30 23.53
C TRP A 196 13.59 26.01 22.82
N LEU A 197 12.50 25.38 23.27
CA LEU A 197 11.92 24.18 22.65
C LEU A 197 11.44 24.43 21.21
N VAL A 198 10.87 25.63 20.96
CA VAL A 198 10.46 26.08 19.62
C VAL A 198 11.69 26.27 18.73
N SER A 199 12.73 26.95 19.23
CA SER A 199 13.95 27.26 18.47
C SER A 199 14.72 25.99 18.08
N ASN A 200 14.74 25.00 18.97
CA ASN A 200 15.37 23.69 18.73
C ASN A 200 14.46 22.69 17.99
N ASN A 201 13.24 23.09 17.62
CA ASN A 201 12.26 22.27 16.90
C ASN A 201 12.06 20.88 17.55
N VAL A 202 11.95 20.87 18.88
CA VAL A 202 11.86 19.65 19.67
C VAL A 202 10.54 18.95 19.36
N LYS A 203 10.52 17.61 19.32
CA LYS A 203 9.26 16.86 19.13
C LYS A 203 8.44 16.91 20.41
N GLY A 204 7.12 17.08 20.30
CA GLY A 204 6.24 17.13 21.47
C GLY A 204 6.33 15.91 22.42
N LEU A 205 6.64 14.71 21.89
CA LEU A 205 6.91 13.53 22.72
C LEU A 205 8.18 13.67 23.56
N ILE A 206 9.24 14.26 23.00
CA ILE A 206 10.52 14.49 23.67
C ILE A 206 10.33 15.57 24.74
N ALA A 207 9.66 16.69 24.42
CA ALA A 207 9.32 17.72 25.41
C ALA A 207 8.54 17.17 26.61
N LYS A 208 7.56 16.28 26.38
CA LYS A 208 6.84 15.60 27.48
C LYS A 208 7.74 14.70 28.34
N LYS A 209 8.79 14.12 27.76
CA LYS A 209 9.76 13.32 28.53
C LYS A 209 10.74 14.20 29.29
N ILE A 210 11.16 15.32 28.71
CA ILE A 210 11.97 16.34 29.39
C ILE A 210 11.26 16.82 30.65
N ALA A 211 9.96 17.15 30.56
CA ALA A 211 9.16 17.53 31.74
C ALA A 211 9.28 16.54 32.91
N LYS A 212 9.32 15.24 32.60
CA LYS A 212 9.45 14.17 33.61
C LYS A 212 10.83 14.07 34.26
N GLU A 213 11.89 14.52 33.58
CA GLU A 213 13.24 14.55 34.16
C GLU A 213 13.34 15.65 35.24
N PHE A 214 12.49 16.69 35.18
CA PHE A 214 12.46 17.79 36.14
C PHE A 214 11.46 17.59 37.29
N GLU A 215 10.50 16.65 37.18
CA GLU A 215 9.57 16.30 38.28
C GLU A 215 10.29 15.97 39.61
N PRO A 216 11.42 15.20 39.64
CA PRO A 216 12.13 14.88 40.87
C PRO A 216 12.62 16.11 41.66
N TYR A 217 13.01 17.20 41.00
CA TYR A 217 13.49 18.42 41.67
C TYR A 217 12.37 19.06 42.51
N LEU A 218 11.11 19.00 42.05
CA LEU A 218 9.97 19.45 42.85
C LEU A 218 9.65 18.50 44.01
N GLU A 219 9.80 17.19 43.80
CA GLU A 219 9.60 16.22 44.86
C GLU A 219 10.64 16.36 45.98
N GLU A 220 11.90 16.65 45.64
CA GLU A 220 12.94 16.95 46.63
C GLU A 220 12.58 18.16 47.49
N ILE A 221 12.12 19.26 46.88
CA ILE A 221 11.68 20.46 47.62
C ILE A 221 10.51 20.13 48.57
N ARG A 222 9.59 19.26 48.15
CA ARG A 222 8.45 18.82 48.98
C ARG A 222 8.87 17.96 50.17
N LEU A 223 10.00 17.26 50.08
CA LEU A 223 10.51 16.38 51.12
C LEU A 223 11.30 17.13 52.21
N ILE A 224 11.71 18.39 51.98
CA ILE A 224 12.42 19.24 52.95
C ILE A 224 11.84 19.19 54.38
N PRO A 225 10.51 19.22 54.62
CA PRO A 225 9.98 19.18 55.98
C PRO A 225 10.05 17.81 56.66
N THR A 226 10.29 16.74 55.90
CA THR A 226 10.19 15.34 56.35
C THR A 226 11.54 14.63 56.38
N ASP A 227 12.47 15.03 55.52
CA ASP A 227 13.78 14.41 55.35
C ASP A 227 14.89 15.38 55.78
N GLU A 228 15.64 15.01 56.81
CA GLU A 228 16.70 15.83 57.41
C GLU A 228 17.89 16.03 56.46
N ASP A 229 18.24 15.01 55.65
CA ASP A 229 19.37 15.08 54.72
C ASP A 229 19.06 16.07 53.58
N ILE A 230 17.81 16.06 53.10
CA ILE A 230 17.35 17.02 52.08
C ILE A 230 17.26 18.43 52.68
N ALA A 231 16.79 18.57 53.93
CA ALA A 231 16.76 19.86 54.60
C ALA A 231 18.17 20.48 54.74
N GLU A 232 19.19 19.67 55.02
CA GLU A 232 20.59 20.11 55.04
C GLU A 232 21.06 20.56 53.65
N ALA A 233 20.74 19.79 52.60
CA ALA A 233 21.13 20.11 51.23
C ALA A 233 20.64 21.50 50.77
N PHE A 234 19.42 21.90 51.17
CA PHE A 234 18.83 23.21 50.83
C PHE A 234 19.10 24.32 51.85
N ALA A 235 19.82 24.05 52.94
CA ALA A 235 20.03 25.02 54.04
C ALA A 235 20.78 26.30 53.62
N HIS A 236 21.52 26.26 52.51
CA HIS A 236 22.21 27.40 51.93
C HIS A 236 21.26 28.43 51.28
N MET A 237 20.02 28.04 50.95
CA MET A 237 19.02 28.91 50.34
C MET A 237 18.10 29.58 51.37
N LYS A 238 17.81 30.87 51.19
CA LYS A 238 16.77 31.57 51.98
C LYS A 238 15.38 31.09 51.55
N LYS A 239 14.40 31.16 52.45
CA LYS A 239 12.99 30.79 52.15
C LYS A 239 12.44 31.41 50.87
N LYS A 240 12.73 32.70 50.62
CA LYS A 240 12.29 33.40 49.39
C LYS A 240 12.95 32.83 48.13
N GLN A 241 14.23 32.46 48.23
CA GLN A 241 15.01 31.87 47.12
C GLN A 241 14.51 30.46 46.80
N LEU A 242 14.21 29.66 47.83
CA LEU A 242 13.63 28.34 47.66
C LEU A 242 12.28 28.38 46.94
N VAL A 243 11.41 29.33 47.29
CA VAL A 243 10.13 29.53 46.58
C VAL A 243 10.36 29.98 45.14
N SER A 244 11.32 30.86 44.87
CA SER A 244 11.66 31.26 43.50
C SER A 244 12.19 30.08 42.68
N TYR A 245 13.02 29.22 43.28
CA TYR A 245 13.54 28.01 42.68
C TYR A 245 12.43 27.02 42.34
N GLU A 246 11.54 26.71 43.30
CA GLU A 246 10.36 25.86 43.07
C GLU A 246 9.50 26.35 41.90
N ASN A 247 9.21 27.66 41.87
CA ASN A 247 8.44 28.27 40.79
C ASN A 247 9.14 28.18 39.43
N TYR A 248 10.46 28.32 39.40
CA TYR A 248 11.22 28.22 38.16
C TYR A 248 11.18 26.79 37.61
N ILE A 249 11.44 25.77 38.44
CA ILE A 249 11.34 24.36 38.03
C ILE A 249 9.91 24.03 37.55
N GLN A 250 8.88 24.50 38.27
CA GLN A 250 7.50 24.32 37.84
C GLN A 250 7.23 24.97 36.47
N SER A 251 7.81 26.15 36.21
CA SER A 251 7.66 26.83 34.92
C SER A 251 8.32 26.05 33.77
N ILE A 252 9.45 25.38 34.00
CA ILE A 252 10.12 24.50 33.03
C ILE A 252 9.20 23.35 32.64
N ILE A 253 8.59 22.70 33.63
CA ILE A 253 7.64 21.60 33.43
C ILE A 253 6.42 22.07 32.65
N ASP A 254 5.81 23.18 33.07
CA ASP A 254 4.61 23.74 32.45
C ASP A 254 4.85 24.14 30.98
N ASP A 255 6.00 24.74 30.68
CA ASP A 255 6.40 25.10 29.32
C ASP A 255 6.58 23.87 28.44
N CYS A 256 7.23 22.82 28.96
CA CYS A 256 7.40 21.53 28.26
C CYS A 256 6.05 20.86 27.96
N GLU A 257 5.13 20.84 28.94
CA GLU A 257 3.79 20.27 28.77
C GLU A 257 2.94 21.06 27.78
N ARG A 258 2.95 22.39 27.88
CA ARG A 258 2.26 23.30 26.98
C ARG A 258 2.74 23.13 25.55
N TYR A 259 4.05 23.07 25.34
CA TYR A 259 4.65 22.83 24.04
C TYR A 259 4.22 21.46 23.47
N SER A 260 4.26 20.40 24.29
CA SER A 260 3.81 19.06 23.88
C SER A 260 2.34 19.04 23.43
N ALA A 261 1.46 19.71 24.17
CA ALA A 261 0.04 19.81 23.84
C ALA A 261 -0.20 20.56 22.52
N ASN A 262 0.56 21.63 22.27
CA ASN A 262 0.45 22.44 21.05
C ASN A 262 1.00 21.71 19.82
N ALA A 263 2.14 21.02 19.93
CA ALA A 263 2.75 20.26 18.83
C ALA A 263 1.82 19.15 18.29
N ASN A 264 0.98 18.57 19.15
CA ASN A 264 0.03 17.52 18.76
C ASN A 264 -1.19 18.07 18.01
N LYS A 265 -1.64 19.30 18.31
CA LYS A 265 -2.84 19.91 17.71
C LYS A 265 -2.65 20.37 16.26
N GLN A 266 -1.42 20.63 15.82
CA GLN A 266 -1.15 21.17 14.48
C GLN A 266 -1.38 20.17 13.33
N ARG A 267 -1.56 18.87 13.60
CA ARG A 267 -1.83 17.88 12.55
C ARG A 267 -3.29 17.89 12.12
N LYS A 268 -3.65 18.74 11.15
CA LYS A 268 -4.99 18.71 10.52
C LYS A 268 -5.27 17.32 9.93
N PRO A 269 -6.36 16.64 10.31
CA PRO A 269 -6.69 15.35 9.73
C PRO A 269 -6.90 15.51 8.22
N ARG A 270 -6.23 14.65 7.45
CA ARG A 270 -6.27 14.71 5.99
C ARG A 270 -7.71 14.58 5.48
N LYS A 271 -8.19 15.57 4.72
CA LYS A 271 -9.50 15.48 4.04
C LYS A 271 -9.50 14.26 3.10
N LYS A 272 -10.42 13.31 3.34
CA LYS A 272 -10.52 12.10 2.52
C LYS A 272 -10.98 12.48 1.12
N LYS A 273 -10.26 12.02 0.09
CA LYS A 273 -10.68 12.15 -1.31
C LYS A 273 -11.91 11.25 -1.56
N PRO A 274 -12.89 11.66 -2.39
CA PRO A 274 -14.01 10.80 -2.75
C PRO A 274 -13.50 9.53 -3.43
N VAL A 275 -14.13 8.39 -3.12
CA VAL A 275 -13.73 7.10 -3.69
C VAL A 275 -14.15 7.05 -5.15
N SER A 276 -13.22 6.79 -6.06
CA SER A 276 -13.53 6.66 -7.49
C SER A 276 -14.53 5.53 -7.75
N VAL A 277 -15.39 5.69 -8.75
CA VAL A 277 -16.44 4.71 -9.13
C VAL A 277 -15.84 3.31 -9.29
N SER A 278 -14.71 3.19 -9.99
CA SER A 278 -14.01 1.91 -10.17
C SER A 278 -13.60 1.23 -8.86
N LYS A 279 -13.22 2.01 -7.84
CA LYS A 279 -12.89 1.47 -6.51
C LYS A 279 -14.13 1.06 -5.72
N GLN A 280 -15.26 1.73 -5.92
CA GLN A 280 -16.53 1.37 -5.28
C GLN A 280 -17.05 0.01 -5.77
N ILE A 281 -16.96 -0.23 -7.09
CA ILE A 281 -17.49 -1.44 -7.74
C ILE A 281 -16.51 -2.63 -7.75
N ALA A 282 -15.23 -2.43 -7.43
CA ALA A 282 -14.18 -3.43 -7.58
C ALA A 282 -14.46 -4.76 -6.84
N LYS A 283 -15.26 -4.71 -5.77
CA LYS A 283 -15.59 -5.86 -4.92
C LYS A 283 -17.07 -6.26 -5.01
N LEU A 284 -17.80 -5.76 -6.00
CA LEU A 284 -19.21 -6.08 -6.20
C LEU A 284 -19.33 -7.48 -6.79
N ASN A 285 -20.03 -8.36 -6.07
CA ASN A 285 -20.32 -9.72 -6.49
C ASN A 285 -21.65 -9.72 -7.24
N TYR A 286 -21.65 -10.12 -8.52
CA TYR A 286 -22.84 -10.24 -9.36
C TYR A 286 -22.60 -11.26 -10.48
N LYS A 287 -23.68 -11.79 -11.04
CA LYS A 287 -23.64 -12.74 -12.15
C LYS A 287 -23.52 -11.99 -13.48
N LYS A 288 -22.41 -12.16 -14.20
CA LYS A 288 -22.17 -11.43 -15.46
C LYS A 288 -23.08 -11.86 -16.60
N HIS A 289 -23.29 -13.17 -16.72
CA HIS A 289 -24.13 -13.80 -17.73
C HIS A 289 -24.88 -14.97 -17.08
N ASP A 290 -26.12 -15.17 -17.49
CA ASP A 290 -26.95 -16.29 -17.06
C ASP A 290 -27.43 -17.05 -18.29
N ASP A 291 -26.97 -18.30 -18.41
CA ASP A 291 -27.24 -19.15 -19.57
C ASP A 291 -28.66 -19.74 -19.53
N GLU A 292 -29.27 -19.88 -18.34
CA GLU A 292 -30.61 -20.42 -18.14
C GLU A 292 -31.66 -19.46 -18.69
N TYR A 293 -31.56 -18.18 -18.35
CA TYR A 293 -32.49 -17.15 -18.80
C TYR A 293 -31.96 -16.32 -19.98
N LYS A 294 -30.75 -16.61 -20.48
CA LYS A 294 -30.07 -15.92 -21.61
C LYS A 294 -30.00 -14.41 -21.44
N ILE A 295 -29.60 -13.95 -20.24
CA ILE A 295 -29.51 -12.52 -19.90
C ILE A 295 -28.10 -12.14 -19.44
N ALA A 296 -27.68 -10.91 -19.79
CA ALA A 296 -26.42 -10.33 -19.39
C ALA A 296 -26.63 -9.19 -18.39
N SER A 297 -25.73 -9.06 -17.42
CA SER A 297 -25.74 -7.93 -16.48
C SER A 297 -25.27 -6.64 -17.14
N ILE A 298 -25.87 -5.52 -16.73
CA ILE A 298 -25.37 -4.18 -17.03
C ILE A 298 -24.00 -3.92 -16.40
N ASN A 299 -23.33 -2.86 -16.85
CA ASN A 299 -22.07 -2.45 -16.25
C ASN A 299 -22.34 -1.91 -14.82
N PRO A 300 -21.69 -2.47 -13.78
CA PRO A 300 -21.91 -2.05 -12.40
C PRO A 300 -21.53 -0.59 -12.13
N SER A 301 -20.75 0.04 -13.01
CA SER A 301 -20.43 1.47 -12.93
C SER A 301 -21.67 2.36 -13.05
N GLU A 302 -22.72 1.89 -13.74
CA GLU A 302 -23.95 2.65 -13.97
C GLU A 302 -24.86 2.70 -12.74
N ILE A 303 -24.62 1.85 -11.74
CA ILE A 303 -25.37 1.82 -10.48
C ILE A 303 -25.08 3.07 -9.65
N VAL A 304 -23.85 3.59 -9.72
CA VAL A 304 -23.45 4.72 -8.87
C VAL A 304 -24.14 5.99 -9.36
N GLY A 305 -24.96 6.58 -8.49
CA GLY A 305 -25.80 7.74 -8.81
C GLY A 305 -27.11 7.39 -9.53
N ALA A 306 -27.51 6.12 -9.55
CA ALA A 306 -28.81 5.70 -10.09
C ALA A 306 -29.96 5.98 -9.12
N ASP A 307 -31.14 6.32 -9.64
CA ASP A 307 -32.38 6.44 -8.86
C ASP A 307 -32.98 5.08 -8.53
N ARG A 308 -32.97 4.16 -9.50
CA ARG A 308 -33.49 2.80 -9.32
C ARG A 308 -32.58 1.76 -9.95
N LEU A 309 -32.47 0.62 -9.30
CA LEU A 309 -31.80 -0.57 -9.83
C LEU A 309 -32.73 -1.78 -9.75
N TYR A 310 -32.99 -2.41 -10.90
CA TYR A 310 -33.70 -3.67 -10.98
C TYR A 310 -32.71 -4.83 -11.01
N VAL A 311 -32.92 -5.80 -10.12
CA VAL A 311 -32.06 -6.98 -9.97
C VAL A 311 -32.88 -8.25 -10.04
N PHE A 312 -32.30 -9.32 -10.58
CA PHE A 312 -32.93 -10.63 -10.60
C PHE A 312 -31.99 -11.69 -10.06
N ASN A 313 -32.43 -12.45 -9.06
CA ASN A 313 -31.70 -13.60 -8.56
C ASN A 313 -32.22 -14.87 -9.22
N SER A 314 -31.39 -15.51 -10.06
CA SER A 314 -31.76 -16.68 -10.85
C SER A 314 -32.10 -17.88 -9.96
N LYS A 315 -31.24 -18.18 -8.98
CA LYS A 315 -31.43 -19.31 -8.04
C LYS A 315 -32.78 -19.28 -7.32
N TYR A 316 -33.22 -18.11 -6.83
CA TYR A 316 -34.47 -17.98 -6.08
C TYR A 316 -35.65 -17.48 -6.92
N ARG A 317 -35.43 -17.19 -8.20
CA ARG A 317 -36.40 -16.55 -9.12
C ARG A 317 -37.05 -15.30 -8.51
N LYS A 318 -36.23 -14.46 -7.86
CA LYS A 318 -36.69 -13.23 -7.19
C LYS A 318 -36.28 -12.01 -8.00
N LEU A 319 -37.25 -11.18 -8.34
CA LEU A 319 -37.06 -9.87 -8.95
C LEU A 319 -37.15 -8.81 -7.86
N GLY A 320 -36.13 -7.96 -7.75
CA GLY A 320 -36.05 -6.90 -6.75
C GLY A 320 -35.86 -5.54 -7.38
N VAL A 321 -36.37 -4.51 -6.70
CA VAL A 321 -36.10 -3.11 -7.05
C VAL A 321 -35.45 -2.41 -5.86
N TYR A 322 -34.33 -1.75 -6.10
CA TYR A 322 -33.71 -0.82 -5.16
C TYR A 322 -34.06 0.59 -5.60
N GLN A 323 -34.65 1.37 -4.69
CA GLN A 323 -34.98 2.78 -4.89
C GLN A 323 -34.05 3.63 -4.04
N ALA A 324 -33.42 4.65 -4.64
CA ALA A 324 -32.57 5.60 -3.92
C ALA A 324 -33.39 6.43 -2.91
N GLU A 325 -32.82 6.68 -1.74
CA GLU A 325 -33.42 7.48 -0.66
C GLU A 325 -33.34 8.99 -0.92
N GLY A 326 -32.34 9.44 -1.68
CA GLY A 326 -32.16 10.87 -1.97
C GLY A 326 -31.40 11.15 -3.26
N HIS A 327 -31.23 12.44 -3.56
CA HIS A 327 -30.64 12.97 -4.80
C HIS A 327 -29.18 12.52 -5.08
N ALA A 328 -28.50 11.95 -4.08
CA ALA A 328 -27.17 11.37 -4.25
C ALA A 328 -27.19 10.04 -5.04
N GLY A 329 -28.37 9.42 -5.18
CA GLY A 329 -28.56 8.14 -5.86
C GLY A 329 -27.98 6.96 -5.08
N LEU A 330 -28.00 5.78 -5.73
CA LEU A 330 -27.44 4.55 -5.18
C LEU A 330 -25.90 4.59 -5.18
N SER A 331 -25.28 3.95 -4.18
CA SER A 331 -23.83 3.77 -4.11
C SER A 331 -23.46 2.33 -3.74
N VAL A 332 -22.21 1.92 -4.01
CA VAL A 332 -21.75 0.55 -3.78
C VAL A 332 -20.56 0.53 -2.83
N LYS A 333 -20.61 -0.33 -1.81
CA LYS A 333 -19.46 -0.63 -0.95
C LYS A 333 -19.31 -2.13 -0.79
N GLY A 334 -18.28 -2.70 -1.41
CA GLY A 334 -18.10 -4.14 -1.40
C GLY A 334 -19.19 -4.81 -2.23
N SER A 335 -19.94 -5.73 -1.62
CA SER A 335 -21.11 -6.38 -2.21
C SER A 335 -22.45 -5.78 -1.76
N THR A 336 -22.42 -4.63 -1.10
CA THR A 336 -23.61 -4.01 -0.52
C THR A 336 -23.94 -2.68 -1.22
N LEU A 337 -25.19 -2.53 -1.63
CA LEU A 337 -25.79 -1.27 -2.08
C LEU A 337 -26.10 -0.38 -0.87
N ARG A 338 -25.86 0.91 -1.02
CA ARG A 338 -26.07 1.95 0.00
C ARG A 338 -26.89 3.10 -0.58
N GLY A 339 -27.60 3.80 0.30
CA GLY A 339 -28.46 4.94 -0.07
C GLY A 339 -29.76 4.50 -0.74
N PHE A 340 -30.26 3.30 -0.41
CA PHE A 340 -31.57 2.82 -0.85
C PHE A 340 -32.58 2.91 0.30
N ASP A 341 -33.82 3.21 -0.03
CA ASP A 341 -34.94 3.25 0.90
C ASP A 341 -35.43 1.83 1.19
N THR A 342 -35.41 1.42 2.47
CA THR A 342 -35.81 0.08 2.93
C THR A 342 -37.32 -0.17 2.82
N SER A 343 -38.13 0.89 2.87
CA SER A 343 -39.58 0.81 2.75
C SER A 343 -39.98 0.60 1.30
N LEU A 344 -39.36 1.33 0.36
CA LEU A 344 -39.67 1.25 -1.07
C LEU A 344 -38.94 0.11 -1.79
N SER A 345 -37.82 -0.38 -1.26
CA SER A 345 -37.02 -1.42 -1.90
C SER A 345 -37.50 -2.82 -1.51
N LYS A 346 -38.32 -3.42 -2.38
CA LYS A 346 -38.91 -4.76 -2.18
C LYS A 346 -38.46 -5.76 -3.24
N CYS A 347 -38.72 -7.04 -2.99
CA CYS A 347 -38.60 -8.11 -3.97
C CYS A 347 -39.83 -9.00 -4.03
N LYS A 348 -40.07 -9.55 -5.23
CA LYS A 348 -41.20 -10.39 -5.62
C LYS A 348 -40.71 -11.68 -6.29
N LYS A 349 -41.42 -12.80 -6.11
CA LYS A 349 -41.07 -14.08 -6.73
C LYS A 349 -41.77 -14.22 -8.08
N VAL A 350 -41.03 -14.58 -9.12
CA VAL A 350 -41.54 -14.61 -10.50
C VAL A 350 -41.86 -16.04 -10.93
N ARG A 351 -43.09 -16.27 -11.44
CA ARG A 351 -43.58 -17.60 -11.88
C ARG A 351 -43.12 -17.99 -13.30
N LYS A 352 -42.99 -17.00 -14.20
CA LYS A 352 -42.48 -17.15 -15.56
C LYS A 352 -41.35 -16.14 -15.84
N PRO A 353 -40.11 -16.41 -15.41
CA PRO A 353 -39.04 -15.41 -15.50
C PRO A 353 -38.74 -14.97 -16.93
N GLU A 354 -38.73 -15.86 -17.91
CA GLU A 354 -38.36 -15.53 -19.31
C GLU A 354 -39.22 -14.43 -19.93
N GLU A 355 -40.56 -14.56 -19.85
CA GLU A 355 -41.51 -13.57 -20.36
C GLU A 355 -41.43 -12.23 -19.60
N VAL A 356 -41.15 -12.27 -18.30
CA VAL A 356 -41.06 -11.06 -17.46
C VAL A 356 -39.73 -10.33 -17.69
N LEU A 357 -38.63 -11.07 -17.77
CA LEU A 357 -37.28 -10.51 -17.94
C LEU A 357 -37.11 -9.88 -19.33
N SER A 358 -37.62 -10.51 -20.39
CA SER A 358 -37.63 -9.95 -21.74
C SER A 358 -38.38 -8.62 -21.82
N LYS A 359 -39.55 -8.52 -21.16
CA LYS A 359 -40.32 -7.27 -21.04
C LYS A 359 -39.60 -6.21 -20.20
N MET A 360 -38.89 -6.61 -19.14
CA MET A 360 -38.12 -5.67 -18.30
C MET A 360 -36.92 -5.08 -19.04
N LEU A 361 -36.24 -5.87 -19.88
CA LEU A 361 -35.09 -5.40 -20.65
C LEU A 361 -35.52 -4.44 -21.77
N SER A 362 -36.58 -4.80 -22.51
CA SER A 362 -37.11 -4.00 -23.64
C SER A 362 -37.94 -2.79 -23.22
N GLY A 363 -38.56 -2.81 -22.04
CA GLY A 363 -39.47 -1.76 -21.58
C GLY A 363 -38.79 -0.42 -21.23
N GLY A 364 -39.51 0.69 -21.40
CA GLY A 364 -39.13 2.01 -20.87
C GLY A 364 -39.44 2.16 -19.36
N LYS A 365 -39.10 3.32 -18.75
CA LYS A 365 -39.24 3.60 -17.31
C LYS A 365 -40.63 3.26 -16.74
N LEU A 366 -41.70 3.66 -17.45
CA LEU A 366 -43.07 3.42 -17.03
C LEU A 366 -43.51 1.96 -17.23
N ALA A 367 -43.08 1.33 -18.33
CA ALA A 367 -43.41 -0.06 -18.65
C ALA A 367 -42.78 -1.03 -17.63
N ILE A 368 -41.53 -0.80 -17.25
CA ILE A 368 -40.80 -1.58 -16.24
C ILE A 368 -41.51 -1.49 -14.88
N LYS A 369 -41.91 -0.27 -14.48
CA LYS A 369 -42.65 -0.06 -13.22
C LYS A 369 -43.97 -0.85 -13.21
N ARG A 370 -44.80 -0.70 -14.24
CA ARG A 370 -46.07 -1.42 -14.37
C ARG A 370 -45.89 -2.94 -14.38
N GLN A 371 -44.87 -3.43 -15.08
CA GLN A 371 -44.55 -4.85 -15.16
C GLN A 371 -44.08 -5.42 -13.80
N TYR A 372 -43.46 -4.60 -12.94
CA TYR A 372 -43.03 -5.02 -11.61
C TYR A 372 -44.21 -5.05 -10.64
N GLU A 373 -45.09 -4.06 -10.75
CA GLU A 373 -46.32 -3.95 -9.96
C GLU A 373 -47.30 -5.09 -10.28
N SER A 374 -47.43 -5.48 -11.57
CA SER A 374 -48.33 -6.55 -12.02
C SER A 374 -47.98 -7.96 -11.53
N ILE A 375 -46.84 -8.13 -10.84
CA ILE A 375 -46.44 -9.42 -10.29
C ILE A 375 -47.22 -9.68 -9.00
N ASN A 376 -48.20 -10.58 -9.07
CA ASN A 376 -49.01 -11.03 -7.94
C ASN A 376 -48.25 -12.02 -7.04
N SER A 377 -47.29 -11.51 -6.27
CA SER A 377 -46.56 -12.31 -5.28
C SER A 377 -46.30 -11.50 -4.02
N LYS A 378 -46.16 -12.20 -2.88
CA LYS A 378 -45.90 -11.57 -1.58
C LYS A 378 -44.57 -10.81 -1.59
N GLU A 379 -44.62 -9.54 -1.22
CA GLU A 379 -43.44 -8.68 -1.16
C GLU A 379 -42.54 -9.06 0.03
N LYS A 380 -41.22 -8.97 -0.18
CA LYS A 380 -40.21 -9.17 0.86
C LYS A 380 -39.17 -8.06 0.79
N ASP A 381 -38.68 -7.65 1.96
CA ASP A 381 -37.68 -6.60 2.08
C ASP A 381 -36.33 -7.02 1.50
N LEU A 382 -35.62 -6.05 0.91
CA LEU A 382 -34.27 -6.23 0.39
C LEU A 382 -33.22 -5.71 1.39
N THR A 383 -32.15 -6.48 1.59
CA THR A 383 -31.07 -6.15 2.54
C THR A 383 -29.93 -5.34 1.92
N GLY A 384 -30.00 -5.05 0.60
CA GLY A 384 -28.94 -4.33 -0.12
C GLY A 384 -27.75 -5.19 -0.55
N ARG A 385 -27.66 -6.47 -0.13
CA ARG A 385 -26.53 -7.34 -0.47
C ARG A 385 -26.74 -8.05 -1.81
N ILE A 386 -25.79 -7.88 -2.72
CA ILE A 386 -25.76 -8.53 -4.03
C ILE A 386 -24.80 -9.73 -3.96
N ASN A 387 -25.21 -10.86 -4.55
CA ASN A 387 -24.45 -12.11 -4.56
C ASN A 387 -24.14 -12.56 -6.00
N ASN A 388 -23.37 -13.63 -6.15
CA ASN A 388 -22.96 -14.17 -7.44
C ASN A 388 -24.11 -14.78 -8.27
N GLU A 389 -25.30 -14.95 -7.71
CA GLU A 389 -26.50 -15.43 -8.40
C GLU A 389 -27.44 -14.29 -8.82
N THR A 390 -27.08 -13.04 -8.49
CA THR A 390 -27.89 -11.87 -8.81
C THR A 390 -27.36 -11.19 -10.07
N ILE A 391 -28.26 -11.01 -11.03
CA ILE A 391 -28.05 -10.34 -12.31
C ILE A 391 -28.58 -8.91 -12.20
N LEU A 392 -27.80 -7.97 -12.72
CA LEU A 392 -28.12 -6.55 -12.76
C LEU A 392 -28.88 -6.28 -14.07
N LEU A 393 -30.19 -6.09 -14.00
CA LEU A 393 -31.03 -6.03 -15.21
C LEU A 393 -31.01 -4.66 -15.87
N LYS A 394 -31.35 -3.62 -15.10
CA LYS A 394 -31.54 -2.28 -15.64
C LYS A 394 -31.45 -1.23 -14.55
N VAL A 395 -30.84 -0.09 -14.91
CA VAL A 395 -30.78 1.11 -14.08
C VAL A 395 -31.73 2.16 -14.64
N VAL A 396 -32.37 2.88 -13.74
CA VAL A 396 -33.10 4.11 -14.04
C VAL A 396 -32.36 5.25 -13.34
N LYS A 397 -32.06 6.29 -14.10
CA LYS A 397 -31.53 7.55 -13.59
C LYS A 397 -32.63 8.60 -13.49
#